data_AF-A0A662X9Z0-F1
#
_entry.id   AF-A0A662X9Z0-F1
#
_cell.length_a   1.000
_cell.length_b   1.000
_cell.length_c   1.000
_cell.angle_alpha   90.00
_cell.angle_beta   90.00
_cell.angle_gamma   90.00
#
_symmetry.space_group_name_H-M   'P 1'
#
loop_
_entity.id
_entity.type
_entity.pdbx_description
1 polymer ?
#
loop_
_entity_poly.entity_id
_entity_poly.type
_entity_poly.pdbx_seq_one_letter_code
_entity_poly.pdbx_strand_id
1 'polypeptide(L)'
;MTGELPWGNNRPDVAVCFQVAEQRQLPVKPIAFSDRQWDLVTRMCCSDADSRLTIAEVVHQIRRFVAVDAAIAQVTARIGVFDDSTSEMALQTMVLEELPSVEAMYAKDESMNASEGDYSDSDDEDLPYCQQTVEDLAETAAKNVFENRRPTSVAARQLGESKFPSILVEAQLRDPTLPEWRIDPSDVIVGNETNRGAFGQVHHGTWLGMPVAIKKVFVNRDQDGAMFLNEVGVWYPLNHPHIVNLFGAYNGDKPFFVCDFAGNGQLDHYLQQPGNAHKVWELLYQTGSALE
;
A
#
# COMPACT_ATOMS: atom_id res chain seq x y z
N MET A 1 3.58 11.90 8.95
CA MET A 1 2.17 12.31 9.13
C MET A 1 2.10 13.43 10.15
N THR A 2 1.26 14.45 9.95
CA THR A 2 1.19 15.65 10.81
C THR A 2 0.51 15.40 12.16
N GLY A 3 -0.29 14.33 12.28
CA GLY A 3 -1.07 14.02 13.49
C GLY A 3 -2.28 14.95 13.70
N GLU A 4 -2.52 15.86 12.77
CA GLU A 4 -3.66 16.79 12.80
C GLU A 4 -4.83 16.25 12.00
N LEU A 5 -6.05 16.54 12.45
CA LEU A 5 -7.26 16.22 11.69
C LEU A 5 -7.32 17.04 10.38
N PRO A 6 -7.89 16.50 9.28
CA PRO A 6 -7.93 17.19 7.99
C PRO A 6 -8.59 18.58 8.02
N TRP A 7 -9.57 18.77 8.91
CA TRP A 7 -10.28 20.05 9.09
C TRP A 7 -9.80 20.88 10.29
N GLY A 8 -8.66 20.48 10.88
CA GLY A 8 -8.08 21.03 12.09
C GLY A 8 -8.74 20.51 13.38
N ASN A 9 -7.97 20.53 14.47
CA ASN A 9 -8.38 19.93 15.75
C ASN A 9 -9.44 20.73 16.53
N ASN A 10 -9.75 21.96 16.10
CA ASN A 10 -10.67 22.86 16.80
C ASN A 10 -12.08 22.91 16.16
N ARG A 11 -12.32 22.16 15.08
CA ARG A 11 -13.62 22.16 14.40
C ARG A 11 -14.50 21.04 14.97
N PRO A 12 -15.72 21.34 15.45
CA PRO A 12 -16.61 20.31 15.97
C PRO A 12 -17.15 19.42 14.84
N ASP A 13 -17.35 18.12 15.12
CA ASP A 13 -17.79 17.12 14.15
C ASP A 13 -19.05 17.53 13.38
N VAL A 14 -20.02 18.17 14.05
CA VAL A 14 -21.25 18.65 13.41
C VAL A 14 -20.97 19.66 12.28
N ALA A 15 -19.95 20.51 12.45
CA ALA A 15 -19.56 21.47 11.42
C ALA A 15 -18.81 20.78 10.27
N VAL A 16 -17.99 19.77 10.57
CA VAL A 16 -17.32 18.95 9.55
C VAL A 16 -18.37 18.18 8.74
N CYS A 17 -19.33 17.52 9.39
CA CYS A 17 -20.42 16.81 8.73
C CYS A 17 -21.22 17.74 7.82
N PHE A 18 -21.57 18.93 8.29
CA PHE A 18 -22.26 19.93 7.47
C PHE A 18 -21.46 20.31 6.22
N GLN A 19 -20.15 20.52 6.35
CA GLN A 19 -19.30 20.89 5.21
C GLN A 19 -19.14 19.77 4.19
N VAL A 20 -18.96 18.54 4.65
CA VAL A 20 -18.78 17.39 3.77
C VAL A 20 -20.10 16.99 3.12
N ALA A 21 -21.19 16.87 3.90
CA ALA A 21 -22.46 16.35 3.40
C ALA A 21 -23.29 17.40 2.66
N GLU A 22 -23.42 18.61 3.22
CA GLU A 22 -24.28 19.66 2.66
C GLU A 22 -23.53 20.56 1.68
N GLN A 23 -22.30 20.97 2.04
CA GLN A 23 -21.53 21.89 1.19
C GLN A 23 -20.65 21.18 0.16
N ARG A 24 -20.50 19.85 0.26
CA ARG A 24 -19.65 19.04 -0.61
C ARG A 24 -18.21 19.56 -0.70
N GLN A 25 -17.70 20.09 0.41
CA GLN A 25 -16.36 20.65 0.49
C GLN A 25 -15.37 19.60 1.01
N LEU A 26 -14.16 19.68 0.48
CA LEU A 26 -12.99 18.99 1.00
C LEU A 26 -12.18 19.94 1.89
N PRO A 27 -11.35 19.40 2.80
CA PRO A 27 -10.45 20.23 3.59
C PRO A 27 -9.46 20.97 2.68
N VAL A 28 -8.76 21.96 3.25
CA VAL A 28 -7.73 22.69 2.51
C VAL A 28 -6.58 21.75 2.15
N LYS A 29 -6.08 21.85 0.91
CA LYS A 29 -4.91 21.07 0.46
C LYS A 29 -3.75 21.22 1.46
N PRO A 30 -3.23 20.12 2.02
CA PRO A 30 -2.03 20.17 2.86
C PRO A 30 -0.81 20.65 2.07
N ILE A 31 0.09 21.41 2.72
CA ILE A 31 1.32 21.94 2.08
C ILE A 31 2.24 20.81 1.59
N ALA A 32 2.18 19.64 2.23
CA ALA A 32 2.97 18.47 1.86
C ALA A 32 2.49 17.78 0.56
N PHE A 33 1.37 18.19 -0.02
CA PHE A 33 0.83 17.62 -1.25
C PHE A 33 1.13 18.52 -2.46
N SER A 34 1.67 17.94 -3.52
CA SER A 34 1.69 18.59 -4.83
C SER A 34 0.25 18.77 -5.36
N ASP A 35 0.05 19.67 -6.33
CA ASP A 35 -1.25 19.86 -6.95
C ASP A 35 -1.79 18.58 -7.60
N ARG A 36 -0.90 17.76 -8.18
CA ARG A 36 -1.25 16.47 -8.79
C ARG A 36 -1.68 15.41 -7.76
N GLN A 37 -0.95 15.32 -6.64
CA GLN A 37 -1.30 14.40 -5.56
C GLN A 37 -2.65 14.80 -4.94
N TRP A 38 -2.90 16.10 -4.78
CA TRP A 38 -4.17 16.59 -4.26
C TRP A 38 -5.32 16.40 -5.26
N ASP A 39 -5.08 16.62 -6.55
CA ASP A 39 -6.05 16.36 -7.61
C ASP A 39 -6.55 14.91 -7.61
N LEU A 40 -5.67 13.94 -7.35
CA LEU A 40 -6.10 12.55 -7.16
C LEU A 40 -7.11 12.43 -6.00
N VAL A 41 -6.80 13.03 -4.85
CA VAL A 41 -7.69 13.01 -3.66
C VAL A 41 -9.03 13.68 -3.98
N THR A 42 -9.04 14.82 -4.66
CA THR A 42 -10.28 15.51 -5.00
C THR A 42 -11.15 14.70 -5.97
N ARG A 43 -10.54 14.03 -6.96
CA ARG A 43 -11.26 13.15 -7.90
C ARG A 43 -11.77 11.87 -7.24
N MET A 44 -11.00 11.29 -6.31
CA MET A 44 -11.46 10.15 -5.49
C MET A 44 -12.66 10.54 -4.62
N CYS A 45 -12.65 11.75 -4.07
CA CYS A 45 -13.74 12.25 -3.23
C CYS A 45 -14.82 13.00 -4.04
N CYS A 46 -14.86 12.83 -5.37
CA CYS A 46 -15.89 13.44 -6.21
C CYS A 46 -17.28 13.02 -5.70
N SER A 47 -18.15 14.01 -5.51
CA SER A 47 -19.47 13.76 -4.93
C SER A 47 -20.47 13.20 -5.93
N ASP A 48 -20.19 13.36 -7.22
CA ASP A 48 -20.89 12.66 -8.28
C ASP A 48 -20.25 11.29 -8.47
N ALA A 49 -21.05 10.23 -8.44
CA ALA A 49 -20.56 8.86 -8.47
C ALA A 49 -20.05 8.49 -9.87
N ASP A 50 -20.70 8.97 -10.92
CA ASP A 50 -20.33 8.68 -12.32
C ASP A 50 -19.05 9.40 -12.73
N SER A 51 -18.74 10.52 -12.08
CA SER A 51 -17.50 11.27 -12.27
C SER A 51 -16.38 10.88 -11.29
N ARG A 52 -16.62 9.95 -10.37
CA ARG A 52 -15.63 9.52 -9.38
C ARG A 52 -14.72 8.47 -9.99
N LEU A 53 -13.41 8.59 -9.72
CA LEU A 53 -12.45 7.59 -10.17
C LEU A 53 -12.80 6.20 -9.63
N THR A 54 -12.66 5.22 -10.50
CA THR A 54 -12.67 3.79 -10.15
C THR A 54 -11.42 3.43 -9.36
N ILE A 55 -11.46 2.34 -8.60
CA ILE A 55 -10.29 1.87 -7.85
C ILE A 55 -9.10 1.57 -8.78
N ALA A 56 -9.35 0.99 -9.95
CA ALA A 56 -8.33 0.70 -10.96
C ALA A 56 -7.61 1.99 -11.42
N GLU A 57 -8.36 3.05 -11.73
CA GLU A 57 -7.78 4.33 -12.10
C GLU A 57 -6.98 4.96 -10.94
N VAL A 58 -7.46 4.82 -9.70
CA VAL A 58 -6.73 5.28 -8.51
C VAL A 58 -5.40 4.53 -8.35
N VAL A 59 -5.42 3.20 -8.41
CA VAL A 59 -4.23 2.35 -8.33
C VAL A 59 -3.24 2.73 -9.41
N HIS A 60 -3.72 2.93 -10.65
CA HIS A 60 -2.91 3.39 -11.76
C HIS A 60 -2.25 4.75 -11.49
N GLN A 61 -2.98 5.73 -10.95
CA GLN A 61 -2.41 7.04 -10.61
C GLN A 61 -1.39 6.95 -9.47
N ILE A 62 -1.63 6.12 -8.45
CA ILE A 62 -0.67 5.92 -7.36
C ILE A 62 0.60 5.22 -7.88
N ARG A 63 0.48 4.24 -8.79
CA ARG A 63 1.62 3.57 -9.45
C ARG A 63 2.55 4.60 -10.11
N ARG A 64 1.99 5.64 -10.74
CA ARG A 64 2.78 6.73 -11.33
C ARG A 64 3.56 7.50 -10.28
N PHE A 65 2.97 7.80 -9.12
CA PHE A 65 3.65 8.49 -8.04
C PHE A 65 4.83 7.66 -7.50
N VAL A 66 4.61 6.35 -7.29
CA VAL A 66 5.67 5.42 -6.85
C VAL A 66 6.83 5.40 -7.83
N ALA A 67 6.55 5.36 -9.12
CA ALA A 67 7.60 5.27 -10.12
C ALA A 67 8.33 6.61 -10.36
N VAL A 68 7.66 7.75 -10.13
CA VAL A 68 8.34 9.07 -10.03
C VAL A 68 9.28 9.12 -8.84
N ASP A 69 8.83 8.65 -7.67
CA ASP A 69 9.67 8.60 -6.46
C ASP A 69 10.89 7.71 -6.67
N ALA A 70 10.71 6.54 -7.31
CA ALA A 70 11.81 5.64 -7.66
C ALA A 70 12.82 6.30 -8.60
N ALA A 71 12.36 6.98 -9.66
CA ALA A 71 13.23 7.68 -10.60
C ALA A 71 14.01 8.81 -9.93
N ILE A 72 13.34 9.62 -9.10
CA ILE A 72 13.97 10.70 -8.33
C ILE A 72 15.02 10.14 -7.36
N ALA A 73 14.71 9.04 -6.66
CA ALA A 73 15.66 8.39 -5.76
C ALA A 73 16.91 7.89 -6.50
N GLN A 74 16.76 7.33 -7.70
CA GLN A 74 17.89 6.90 -8.52
C GLN A 74 18.75 8.09 -8.98
N VAL A 75 18.12 9.16 -9.46
CA VAL A 75 18.81 10.35 -9.95
C VAL A 75 19.55 11.07 -8.80
N THR A 76 18.89 11.25 -7.65
CA THR A 76 19.50 11.90 -6.48
C THR A 76 20.66 11.07 -5.91
N ALA A 77 20.56 9.74 -5.91
CA ALA A 77 21.66 8.84 -5.52
C ALA A 77 22.89 8.98 -6.44
N ARG A 78 22.69 9.23 -7.75
CA ARG A 78 23.79 9.47 -8.71
C ARG A 78 24.46 10.83 -8.51
N ILE A 79 23.68 11.86 -8.15
CA ILE A 79 24.18 13.24 -7.98
C ILE A 79 24.82 13.46 -6.60
N GLY A 80 24.52 12.62 -5.60
CA GLY A 80 25.15 12.68 -4.27
C GLY A 80 24.72 13.88 -3.43
N VAL A 81 23.46 14.31 -3.57
CA VAL A 81 22.88 15.45 -2.82
C VAL A 81 22.23 14.98 -1.53
N PHE A 82 22.38 15.80 -0.47
CA PHE A 82 21.75 15.61 0.84
C PHE A 82 20.24 15.84 0.85
N ASP A 83 19.58 15.01 1.65
CA ASP A 83 18.20 14.95 2.12
C ASP A 83 17.60 16.31 2.57
N ASP A 84 17.21 17.16 1.61
CA ASP A 84 16.32 18.29 1.88
C ASP A 84 14.97 18.04 1.20
N SER A 85 13.96 17.79 2.03
CA SER A 85 12.57 17.52 1.63
C SER A 85 11.99 18.57 0.68
N THR A 86 12.51 19.80 0.73
CA THR A 86 12.09 20.89 -0.17
C THR A 86 12.49 20.63 -1.62
N SER A 87 13.71 20.13 -1.82
CA SER A 87 14.25 19.85 -3.16
C SER A 87 13.60 18.60 -3.76
N GLU A 88 13.35 17.58 -2.95
CA GLU A 88 12.64 16.36 -3.37
C GLU A 88 11.19 16.67 -3.79
N MET A 89 10.47 17.48 -3.00
CA MET A 89 9.11 17.91 -3.34
C MET A 89 9.07 18.75 -4.63
N ALA A 90 10.07 19.59 -4.85
CA ALA A 90 10.19 20.35 -6.11
C ALA A 90 10.40 19.43 -7.31
N LEU A 91 11.27 18.40 -7.20
CA LEU A 91 11.47 17.40 -8.24
C LEU A 91 10.20 16.61 -8.54
N GLN A 92 9.53 16.09 -7.50
CA GLN A 92 8.27 15.37 -7.65
C GLN A 92 7.23 16.23 -8.37
N THR A 93 7.13 17.51 -8.01
CA THR A 93 6.18 18.44 -8.61
C THR A 93 6.48 18.64 -10.10
N MET A 94 7.73 18.93 -10.46
CA MET A 94 8.14 19.14 -11.85
C MET A 94 7.88 17.90 -12.72
N VAL A 95 8.23 16.71 -12.23
CA VAL A 95 8.03 15.46 -12.99
C VAL A 95 6.54 15.16 -13.15
N LEU A 96 5.74 15.28 -12.09
CA LEU A 96 4.30 14.99 -12.13
C LEU A 96 3.49 15.99 -12.97
N GLU A 97 3.95 17.23 -13.11
CA GLU A 97 3.29 18.24 -13.94
C GLU A 97 3.49 17.97 -15.44
N GLU A 98 4.71 17.58 -15.84
CA GLU A 98 5.09 17.32 -17.23
C GLU A 98 4.63 15.94 -17.73
N LEU A 99 4.52 14.96 -16.84
CA LEU A 99 4.27 13.56 -17.20
C LEU A 99 3.02 13.34 -18.10
N PRO A 100 1.84 13.95 -17.84
CA PRO A 100 0.66 13.74 -18.70
C PRO A 100 0.83 14.25 -20.12
N SER A 101 1.58 15.35 -20.30
CA SER A 101 1.85 15.92 -21.62
C SER A 101 2.69 14.97 -22.46
N VAL A 102 3.67 14.32 -21.83
CA VAL A 102 4.57 13.36 -22.48
C VAL A 102 3.84 12.05 -22.80
N GLU A 103 3.04 11.51 -21.88
CA GLU A 103 2.20 10.34 -22.12
C GLU A 103 1.24 10.55 -23.32
N ALA A 104 0.63 11.74 -23.41
CA ALA A 104 -0.25 12.10 -24.51
C ALA A 104 0.48 12.22 -25.87
N MET A 105 1.81 12.40 -25.88
CA MET A 105 2.61 12.34 -27.11
C MET A 105 2.80 10.89 -27.56
N TYR A 106 3.16 9.99 -26.65
CA TYR A 106 3.33 8.56 -26.97
C TYR A 106 2.03 7.88 -27.43
N ALA A 107 0.90 8.18 -26.77
CA ALA A 107 -0.41 7.63 -27.17
C ALA A 107 -0.82 8.07 -28.60
N LYS A 108 -0.36 9.23 -29.07
CA LYS A 108 -0.63 9.70 -30.44
C LYS A 108 0.24 8.98 -31.48
N ASP A 109 1.48 8.68 -31.15
CA ASP A 109 2.39 7.93 -32.04
C ASP A 109 1.94 6.47 -32.21
N GLU A 110 1.40 5.84 -31.17
CA GLU A 110 0.80 4.50 -31.26
C GLU A 110 -0.46 4.50 -32.15
N SER A 111 -1.30 5.54 -32.07
CA SER A 111 -2.47 5.67 -32.94
C SER A 111 -2.14 5.85 -34.43
N MET A 112 -0.93 6.35 -34.74
CA MET A 112 -0.42 6.42 -36.11
C MET A 112 0.18 5.09 -36.58
N ASN A 113 0.70 4.25 -35.67
CA ASN A 113 1.27 2.94 -35.99
C ASN A 113 0.24 1.80 -35.97
N ALA A 114 -0.94 2.01 -35.37
CA ALA A 114 -2.03 1.02 -35.31
C ALA A 114 -2.75 0.79 -36.67
N SER A 115 -2.42 1.54 -37.74
CA SER A 115 -3.01 1.32 -39.06
C SER A 115 -2.35 0.19 -39.88
N GLU A 116 -1.32 -0.48 -39.37
CA GLU A 116 -0.68 -1.63 -40.03
C GLU A 116 -0.43 -2.77 -39.03
N GLY A 117 -1.48 -3.50 -38.62
CA GLY A 117 -1.29 -4.75 -37.87
C GLY A 117 -2.58 -5.33 -37.29
N ASP A 118 -3.12 -6.34 -37.97
CA ASP A 118 -4.11 -7.28 -37.42
C ASP A 118 -3.41 -8.17 -36.38
N TYR A 119 -3.65 -7.93 -35.07
CA TYR A 119 -3.25 -8.83 -34.01
C TYR A 119 -4.33 -8.91 -32.91
N SER A 120 -4.62 -10.16 -32.57
CA SER A 120 -5.63 -10.64 -31.63
C SER A 120 -5.31 -10.33 -30.17
N ASP A 121 -6.36 -9.94 -29.44
CA ASP A 121 -6.79 -10.51 -28.15
C ASP A 121 -5.67 -10.98 -27.21
N SER A 122 -5.19 -10.05 -26.38
CA SER A 122 -4.53 -10.35 -25.12
C SER A 122 -4.96 -9.29 -24.10
N ASP A 123 -5.72 -9.74 -23.10
CA ASP A 123 -6.15 -9.02 -21.90
C ASP A 123 -4.95 -8.59 -21.02
N ASP A 124 -4.09 -7.71 -21.53
CA ASP A 124 -3.03 -7.02 -20.80
C ASP A 124 -2.90 -5.59 -21.37
N GLU A 125 -3.91 -4.74 -21.17
CA GLU A 125 -3.72 -3.27 -21.30
C GLU A 125 -2.93 -2.75 -20.08
N ASP A 126 -1.71 -3.25 -19.89
CA ASP A 126 -0.67 -2.53 -19.17
C ASP A 126 -0.22 -1.37 -20.08
N LEU A 127 -0.88 -0.21 -19.97
CA LEU A 127 -0.32 1.05 -20.44
C LEU A 127 1.17 1.09 -20.04
N PRO A 128 2.12 1.07 -20.98
CA PRO A 128 3.52 0.96 -20.64
C PRO A 128 3.91 2.29 -20.02
N TYR A 129 3.93 2.32 -18.69
CA TYR A 129 4.72 3.28 -17.96
C TYR A 129 6.16 3.01 -18.36
N CYS A 130 6.62 3.67 -19.42
CA CYS A 130 7.97 3.54 -19.89
C CYS A 130 8.85 4.15 -18.81
N GLN A 131 9.44 3.29 -17.97
CA GLN A 131 10.31 3.66 -16.87
C GLN A 131 11.37 4.68 -17.34
N GLN A 132 11.83 4.54 -18.59
CA GLN A 132 12.72 5.47 -19.28
C GLN A 132 12.18 6.90 -19.35
N THR A 133 10.90 7.09 -19.67
CA THR A 133 10.26 8.41 -19.77
C THR A 133 10.31 9.17 -18.45
N VAL A 134 10.07 8.47 -17.35
CA VAL A 134 10.07 9.11 -16.03
C VAL A 134 11.48 9.32 -15.51
N GLU A 135 12.40 8.41 -15.80
CA GLU A 135 13.82 8.63 -15.54
C GLU A 135 14.35 9.86 -16.29
N ASP A 136 14.01 10.04 -17.56
CA ASP A 136 14.45 11.19 -18.37
C ASP A 136 13.86 12.52 -17.86
N LEU A 137 12.58 12.53 -17.45
CA LEU A 137 11.96 13.67 -16.81
C LEU A 137 12.59 13.97 -15.45
N ALA A 138 12.87 12.95 -14.64
CA ALA A 138 13.55 13.10 -13.35
C ALA A 138 14.98 13.64 -13.52
N GLU A 139 15.73 13.19 -14.54
CA GLU A 139 17.04 13.73 -14.86
C GLU A 139 16.95 15.21 -15.30
N THR A 140 15.95 15.57 -16.09
CA THR A 140 15.74 16.95 -16.54
C THR A 140 15.35 17.85 -15.38
N ALA A 141 14.43 17.42 -14.53
CA ALA A 141 14.05 18.12 -13.31
C ALA A 141 15.26 18.28 -12.36
N ALA A 142 16.07 17.23 -12.20
CA ALA A 142 17.27 17.27 -11.37
C ALA A 142 18.32 18.26 -11.89
N LYS A 143 18.52 18.34 -13.20
CA LYS A 143 19.39 19.37 -13.80
C LYS A 143 18.89 20.77 -13.44
N ASN A 144 17.60 21.03 -13.61
CA ASN A 144 17.01 22.34 -13.30
C ASN A 144 17.07 22.70 -11.81
N VAL A 145 16.87 21.73 -10.91
CA VAL A 145 16.86 21.97 -9.45
C VAL A 145 18.28 22.08 -8.88
N PHE A 146 19.25 21.35 -9.44
CA PHE A 146 20.61 21.25 -8.90
C PHE A 146 21.68 21.98 -9.72
N GLU A 147 21.30 22.69 -10.78
CA GLU A 147 22.20 23.57 -11.53
C GLU A 147 22.92 24.52 -10.55
N ASN A 148 24.23 24.28 -10.37
CA ASN A 148 25.21 24.94 -9.48
C ASN A 148 25.63 24.23 -8.17
N ARG A 149 25.20 23.00 -7.88
CA ARG A 149 25.69 22.25 -6.70
C ARG A 149 26.74 21.21 -7.08
N ARG A 150 27.92 21.25 -6.42
CA ARG A 150 29.00 20.27 -6.65
C ARG A 150 28.65 18.94 -5.96
N PRO A 151 28.80 17.78 -6.63
CA PRO A 151 28.57 16.48 -6.03
C PRO A 151 29.67 16.14 -5.01
N THR A 152 29.28 15.67 -3.82
CA THR A 152 30.17 15.04 -2.83
C THR A 152 30.05 13.51 -2.94
N SER A 153 31.18 12.81 -2.84
CA SER A 153 31.36 11.42 -3.30
C SER A 153 30.41 10.39 -2.69
N VAL A 154 30.01 9.42 -3.52
CA VAL A 154 29.10 8.31 -3.22
C VAL A 154 29.84 7.09 -2.67
N ALA A 155 29.29 6.45 -1.63
CA ALA A 155 29.57 5.06 -1.29
C ALA A 155 28.32 4.22 -1.59
N ALA A 156 28.42 3.33 -2.57
CA ALA A 156 27.34 2.41 -2.95
C ALA A 156 27.17 1.31 -1.89
N ARG A 157 25.94 1.10 -1.42
CA ARG A 157 25.54 -0.08 -0.64
C ARG A 157 24.57 -0.91 -1.48
N GLN A 158 24.96 -2.14 -1.78
CA GLN A 158 24.11 -3.18 -2.35
C GLN A 158 23.24 -3.79 -1.24
N LEU A 159 21.92 -3.82 -1.48
CA LEU A 159 20.95 -4.53 -0.67
C LEU A 159 20.91 -5.99 -1.15
N GLY A 160 21.24 -6.93 -0.27
CA GLY A 160 21.22 -8.36 -0.56
C GLY A 160 19.81 -8.93 -0.54
N GLU A 161 19.50 -9.75 -1.53
CA GLU A 161 18.26 -10.52 -1.64
C GLU A 161 18.19 -11.60 -0.54
N SER A 162 17.10 -11.60 0.22
CA SER A 162 16.78 -12.65 1.19
C SER A 162 16.02 -13.78 0.51
N LYS A 163 16.63 -14.97 0.48
CA LYS A 163 16.07 -16.20 -0.06
C LYS A 163 15.24 -16.90 1.01
N PHE A 164 13.93 -17.03 0.84
CA PHE A 164 13.10 -17.86 1.70
C PHE A 164 13.23 -19.34 1.30
N PRO A 165 13.43 -20.28 2.25
CA PRO A 165 13.40 -21.70 1.95
C PRO A 165 11.96 -22.18 1.83
N SER A 166 11.65 -22.84 0.70
CA SER A 166 10.44 -23.65 0.55
C SER A 166 10.57 -24.89 1.45
N ILE A 167 9.64 -25.07 2.39
CA ILE A 167 9.54 -26.28 3.21
C ILE A 167 8.27 -27.01 2.81
N LEU A 168 8.45 -28.24 2.30
CA LEU A 168 7.40 -29.25 2.20
C LEU A 168 7.03 -29.68 3.62
N VAL A 169 5.83 -29.32 4.07
CA VAL A 169 5.23 -29.87 5.29
C VAL A 169 4.67 -31.25 4.95
N GLU A 170 5.22 -32.29 5.57
CA GLU A 170 4.63 -33.64 5.51
C GLU A 170 3.22 -33.60 6.08
N ALA A 171 2.26 -34.12 5.33
CA ALA A 171 0.86 -34.17 5.71
C ALA A 171 0.67 -35.10 6.93
N GLN A 172 0.62 -34.55 8.13
CA GLN A 172 -0.03 -35.20 9.26
C GLN A 172 -1.47 -35.56 8.85
N LEU A 173 -1.85 -36.82 9.10
CA LEU A 173 -3.15 -37.41 8.77
C LEU A 173 -4.31 -36.52 9.22
N ARG A 174 -4.81 -35.73 8.28
CA ARG A 174 -5.91 -34.80 8.50
C ARG A 174 -7.23 -35.57 8.57
N ASP A 175 -8.07 -35.27 9.56
CA ASP A 175 -9.44 -35.77 9.58
C ASP A 175 -10.22 -35.16 8.40
N PRO A 176 -10.66 -35.95 7.41
CA PRO A 176 -11.33 -35.45 6.22
C PRO A 176 -12.73 -34.88 6.51
N THR A 177 -13.25 -35.06 7.73
CA THR A 177 -14.55 -34.50 8.16
C THR A 177 -14.44 -33.05 8.64
N LEU A 178 -13.22 -32.54 8.84
CA LEU A 178 -12.99 -31.19 9.33
C LEU A 178 -12.66 -30.21 8.18
N PRO A 179 -13.07 -28.93 8.30
CA PRO A 179 -12.74 -27.92 7.29
C PRO A 179 -11.24 -27.72 7.11
N GLU A 180 -10.85 -27.32 5.88
CA GLU A 180 -9.45 -27.11 5.50
C GLU A 180 -8.74 -25.96 6.25
N TRP A 181 -9.49 -25.03 6.81
CA TRP A 181 -8.92 -23.96 7.64
C TRP A 181 -8.75 -24.36 9.11
N ARG A 182 -9.28 -25.51 9.54
CA ARG A 182 -9.31 -25.86 10.96
C ARG A 182 -7.93 -26.31 11.45
N ILE A 183 -7.47 -25.66 12.52
CA ILE A 183 -6.21 -25.95 13.21
C ILE A 183 -6.49 -26.68 14.54
N ASP A 184 -5.66 -27.67 14.86
CA ASP A 184 -5.65 -28.30 16.19
C ASP A 184 -4.95 -27.37 17.19
N PRO A 185 -5.59 -27.02 18.32
CA PRO A 185 -4.99 -26.14 19.32
C PRO A 185 -3.71 -26.70 19.95
N SER A 186 -3.46 -28.02 19.88
CA SER A 186 -2.22 -28.63 20.37
C SER A 186 -0.99 -28.33 19.51
N ASP A 187 -1.20 -27.95 18.23
CA ASP A 187 -0.12 -27.55 17.31
C ASP A 187 0.31 -26.08 17.48
N VAL A 188 -0.38 -25.33 18.35
CA VAL A 188 -0.21 -23.89 18.52
C VAL A 188 0.36 -23.58 19.90
N ILE A 189 1.52 -22.91 19.91
CA ILE A 189 2.16 -22.43 21.13
C ILE A 189 2.05 -20.91 21.15
N VAL A 190 1.30 -20.39 22.11
CA VAL A 190 1.14 -18.94 22.30
C VAL A 190 2.30 -18.40 23.13
N GLY A 191 3.01 -17.41 22.58
CA GLY A 191 4.07 -16.67 23.27
C GLY A 191 3.57 -15.35 23.87
N ASN A 192 4.39 -14.32 23.78
CA ASN A 192 4.12 -13.02 24.39
C ASN A 192 2.99 -12.26 23.68
N GLU A 193 2.24 -11.47 24.45
CA GLU A 193 1.26 -10.52 23.91
C GLU A 193 1.99 -9.41 23.14
N THR A 194 1.60 -9.20 21.88
CA THR A 194 2.19 -8.16 21.03
C THR A 194 1.31 -6.92 21.01
N ASN A 195 0.00 -7.11 20.86
CA ASN A 195 -0.95 -6.01 20.70
C ASN A 195 -2.35 -6.39 21.20
N ARG A 196 -3.10 -5.40 21.68
CA ARG A 196 -4.52 -5.53 22.05
C ARG A 196 -5.34 -4.50 21.28
N GLY A 197 -6.35 -4.97 20.55
CA GLY A 197 -7.29 -4.14 19.82
C GLY A 197 -8.72 -4.29 20.35
N ALA A 198 -9.68 -3.62 19.70
CA ALA A 198 -11.10 -3.71 20.06
C ALA A 198 -11.70 -5.12 19.88
N PHE A 199 -11.17 -5.88 18.91
CA PHE A 199 -11.70 -7.19 18.50
C PHE A 199 -10.98 -8.39 19.12
N GLY A 200 -9.92 -8.15 19.91
CA GLY A 200 -9.12 -9.23 20.46
C GLY A 200 -7.72 -8.85 20.88
N GLN A 201 -6.90 -9.87 21.11
CA GLN A 201 -5.47 -9.75 21.37
C GLN A 201 -4.68 -10.52 20.31
N VAL A 202 -3.56 -9.95 19.88
CA VAL A 202 -2.60 -10.60 18.99
C VAL A 202 -1.37 -10.95 19.82
N HIS A 203 -1.01 -12.24 19.78
CA HIS A 203 0.16 -12.80 20.43
C HIS A 203 1.15 -13.25 19.37
N HIS A 204 2.45 -13.11 19.64
CA HIS A 204 3.46 -13.83 18.89
C HIS A 204 3.47 -15.29 19.34
N GLY A 205 3.65 -16.25 18.44
CA GLY A 205 3.72 -17.67 18.81
C GLY A 205 4.29 -18.54 17.70
N THR A 206 4.10 -19.84 17.83
CA THR A 206 4.49 -20.81 16.80
C THR A 206 3.35 -21.75 16.46
N TRP A 207 3.22 -22.09 15.19
CA TRP A 207 2.36 -23.15 14.69
C TRP A 207 3.20 -24.12 13.87
N LEU A 208 3.19 -25.41 14.25
CA LEU A 208 4.09 -26.44 13.68
C LEU A 208 5.58 -26.02 13.69
N GLY A 209 5.98 -25.27 14.72
CA GLY A 209 7.35 -24.73 14.87
C GLY A 209 7.66 -23.48 14.05
N MET A 210 6.75 -23.02 13.17
CA MET A 210 6.91 -21.80 12.39
C MET A 210 6.41 -20.58 13.15
N PRO A 211 7.14 -19.44 13.13
CA PRO A 211 6.72 -18.22 13.80
C PRO A 211 5.46 -17.64 13.14
N VAL A 212 4.46 -17.30 13.95
CA VAL A 212 3.13 -16.82 13.50
C VAL A 212 2.55 -15.78 14.44
N ALA A 213 1.58 -15.02 13.94
CA ALA A 213 0.67 -14.23 14.76
C ALA A 213 -0.55 -15.06 15.17
N ILE A 214 -0.95 -14.97 16.45
CA ILE A 214 -2.11 -15.66 17.00
C ILE A 214 -3.11 -14.60 17.49
N LYS A 215 -4.18 -14.40 16.74
CA LYS A 215 -5.25 -13.44 17.08
C LYS A 215 -6.35 -14.16 17.85
N LYS A 216 -6.42 -13.92 19.15
CA LYS A 216 -7.49 -14.40 20.04
C LYS A 216 -8.66 -13.43 20.03
N VAL A 217 -9.86 -13.92 19.79
CA VAL A 217 -11.07 -13.09 19.71
C VAL A 217 -11.67 -12.91 21.10
N PHE A 218 -12.17 -11.71 21.41
CA PHE A 218 -12.99 -11.52 22.61
C PHE A 218 -14.39 -12.05 22.33
N VAL A 219 -14.79 -13.11 23.04
CA VAL A 219 -16.09 -13.78 22.82
C VAL A 219 -17.14 -13.25 23.80
N ASN A 220 -18.20 -12.63 23.29
CA ASN A 220 -19.53 -12.55 23.88
C ASN A 220 -20.38 -13.74 23.37
N ARG A 221 -20.82 -14.58 24.30
CA ARG A 221 -21.51 -15.84 24.00
C ARG A 221 -22.85 -15.53 23.34
N ASP A 222 -22.96 -15.90 22.06
CA ASP A 222 -24.17 -16.26 21.27
C ASP A 222 -24.19 -15.64 19.85
N GLN A 223 -23.56 -14.47 19.62
CA GLN A 223 -23.46 -13.84 18.27
C GLN A 223 -22.11 -14.08 17.57
N ASP A 224 -21.06 -14.38 18.35
CA ASP A 224 -19.69 -14.31 17.85
C ASP A 224 -19.25 -15.52 17.02
N GLY A 225 -19.93 -16.67 17.14
CA GLY A 225 -19.61 -17.86 16.35
C GLY A 225 -19.86 -17.67 14.86
N ALA A 226 -20.96 -17.00 14.49
CA ALA A 226 -21.29 -16.69 13.10
C ALA A 226 -20.34 -15.63 12.54
N MET A 227 -20.00 -14.60 13.32
CA MET A 227 -19.02 -13.58 12.93
C MET A 227 -17.63 -14.19 12.72
N PHE A 228 -17.21 -15.10 13.61
CA PHE A 228 -15.94 -15.82 13.48
C PHE A 228 -15.89 -16.63 12.19
N LEU A 229 -16.91 -17.44 11.92
CA LEU A 229 -16.96 -18.25 10.70
C LEU A 229 -17.04 -17.39 9.43
N ASN A 230 -17.70 -16.24 9.51
CA ASN A 230 -17.70 -15.27 8.42
C ASN A 230 -16.29 -14.69 8.18
N GLU A 231 -15.57 -14.31 9.23
CA GLU A 231 -14.19 -13.83 9.13
C GLU A 231 -13.28 -14.90 8.52
N VAL A 232 -13.40 -16.16 8.93
CA VAL A 232 -12.68 -17.28 8.30
C VAL A 232 -13.06 -17.43 6.82
N GLY A 233 -14.36 -17.42 6.51
CA GLY A 233 -14.85 -17.63 5.14
C GLY A 233 -14.39 -16.56 4.15
N VAL A 234 -14.23 -15.31 4.63
CA VAL A 234 -13.71 -14.21 3.81
C VAL A 234 -12.19 -14.23 3.76
N TRP A 235 -11.50 -14.48 4.87
CA TRP A 235 -10.05 -14.26 4.98
C TRP A 235 -9.22 -15.47 4.52
N TYR A 236 -9.63 -16.70 4.83
CA TYR A 236 -8.90 -17.92 4.49
C TYR A 236 -8.59 -18.09 2.99
N PRO A 237 -9.51 -17.79 2.05
CA PRO A 237 -9.21 -17.94 0.63
C PRO A 237 -8.34 -16.81 0.04
N LEU A 238 -8.07 -15.73 0.79
CA LEU A 238 -7.28 -14.61 0.29
C LEU A 238 -5.81 -15.01 0.20
N ASN A 239 -5.25 -14.95 -1.01
CA ASN A 239 -3.84 -15.19 -1.26
C ASN A 239 -3.29 -14.08 -2.17
N HIS A 240 -2.75 -13.04 -1.54
CA HIS A 240 -2.21 -11.87 -2.22
C HIS A 240 -0.98 -11.36 -1.46
N PRO A 241 0.12 -10.95 -2.13
CA PRO A 241 1.36 -10.53 -1.47
C PRO A 241 1.21 -9.34 -0.49
N HIS A 242 0.13 -8.57 -0.60
CA HIS A 242 -0.14 -7.41 0.26
C HIS A 242 -1.34 -7.62 1.21
N ILE A 243 -1.88 -8.84 1.30
CA ILE A 243 -2.87 -9.24 2.31
C ILE A 243 -2.18 -10.21 3.27
N VAL A 244 -2.31 -9.96 4.58
CA VAL A 244 -1.80 -10.88 5.61
C VAL A 244 -2.47 -12.24 5.41
N ASN A 245 -1.70 -13.30 5.19
CA ASN A 245 -2.27 -14.61 4.91
C ASN A 245 -2.87 -15.24 6.18
N LEU A 246 -4.05 -15.86 6.05
CA LEU A 246 -4.66 -16.65 7.11
C LEU A 246 -4.32 -18.12 6.89
N PHE A 247 -3.50 -18.70 7.77
CA PHE A 247 -3.15 -20.12 7.71
C PHE A 247 -4.28 -21.02 8.21
N GLY A 248 -5.08 -20.51 9.14
CA GLY A 248 -6.25 -21.22 9.64
C GLY A 248 -6.72 -20.68 10.98
N ALA A 249 -7.67 -21.40 11.56
CA ALA A 249 -8.38 -20.95 12.75
C ALA A 249 -8.89 -22.12 13.59
N TYR A 250 -9.20 -21.82 14.85
CA TYR A 250 -9.86 -22.73 15.78
C TYR A 250 -11.10 -22.04 16.34
N ASN A 251 -12.26 -22.71 16.27
CA ASN A 251 -13.55 -22.16 16.67
C ASN A 251 -14.16 -22.85 17.92
N GLY A 252 -13.33 -23.49 18.75
CA GLY A 252 -13.78 -24.19 19.96
C GLY A 252 -13.98 -23.26 21.17
N ASP A 253 -13.62 -23.73 22.35
CA ASP A 253 -13.83 -23.02 23.63
C ASP A 253 -13.06 -21.68 23.71
N LYS A 254 -11.88 -21.62 23.08
CA LYS A 254 -11.01 -20.44 23.02
C LYS A 254 -10.66 -20.13 21.56
N PRO A 255 -11.52 -19.41 20.83
CA PRO A 255 -11.31 -19.23 19.41
C PRO A 255 -10.11 -18.33 19.10
N PHE A 256 -9.37 -18.70 18.06
CA PHE A 256 -8.21 -17.96 17.58
C PHE A 256 -8.00 -18.13 16.07
N PHE A 257 -7.28 -17.19 15.49
CA PHE A 257 -6.74 -17.25 14.13
C PHE A 257 -5.22 -17.37 14.17
N VAL A 258 -4.65 -18.05 13.18
CA VAL A 258 -3.20 -18.19 12.96
C VAL A 258 -2.88 -17.58 11.60
N CYS A 259 -2.05 -16.55 11.57
CA CYS A 259 -1.75 -15.78 10.36
C CYS A 259 -0.30 -15.30 10.32
N ASP A 260 0.08 -14.70 9.19
CA ASP A 260 1.39 -14.04 9.04
C ASP A 260 1.65 -13.01 10.13
N PHE A 261 2.91 -12.91 10.55
CA PHE A 261 3.34 -11.92 11.52
C PHE A 261 3.82 -10.64 10.83
N ALA A 262 3.02 -9.57 10.93
CA ALA A 262 3.38 -8.23 10.48
C ALA A 262 4.29 -7.52 11.52
N GLY A 263 5.60 -7.80 11.47
CA GLY A 263 6.55 -7.36 12.49
C GLY A 263 6.79 -5.84 12.61
N ASN A 264 6.42 -5.07 11.60
CA ASN A 264 6.56 -3.61 11.59
C ASN A 264 5.41 -2.86 12.30
N GLY A 265 4.41 -3.59 12.80
CA GLY A 265 3.29 -3.02 13.54
C GLY A 265 2.27 -2.30 12.65
N GLN A 266 1.53 -1.36 13.26
CA GLN A 266 0.49 -0.61 12.57
C GLN A 266 1.08 0.43 11.62
N LEU A 267 0.41 0.65 10.49
CA LEU A 267 0.90 1.48 9.39
C LEU A 267 1.10 2.94 9.79
N ASP A 268 0.20 3.49 10.60
CA ASP A 268 0.28 4.87 11.12
C ASP A 268 1.52 5.07 12.01
N HIS A 269 1.79 4.13 12.91
CA HIS A 269 3.01 4.12 13.72
C HIS A 269 4.26 3.92 12.87
N TYR A 270 4.21 3.03 11.87
CA TYR A 270 5.33 2.77 10.97
C TYR A 270 5.72 4.02 10.17
N LEU A 271 4.74 4.75 9.64
CA LEU A 271 4.92 5.97 8.86
C LEU A 271 5.32 7.20 9.70
N GLN A 272 5.15 7.13 11.02
CA GLN A 272 5.67 8.15 11.95
C GLN A 272 7.15 7.96 12.28
N GLN A 273 7.74 6.79 11.99
CA GLN A 273 9.16 6.55 12.25
C GLN A 273 10.03 7.36 11.29
N PRO A 274 11.17 7.93 11.77
CA PRO A 274 12.11 8.63 10.90
C PRO A 274 12.57 7.76 9.74
N GLY A 275 12.53 8.30 8.53
CA GLY A 275 12.95 7.60 7.32
C GLY A 275 11.90 6.68 6.68
N ASN A 276 10.66 6.59 7.19
CA ASN A 276 9.59 5.82 6.54
C ASN A 276 8.53 6.69 5.85
N ALA A 277 8.53 8.00 6.07
CA ALA A 277 7.49 8.89 5.53
C ALA A 277 7.40 8.87 3.99
N HIS A 278 8.55 8.72 3.30
CA HIS A 278 8.61 8.64 1.84
C HIS A 278 7.95 7.37 1.27
N LYS A 279 7.73 6.33 2.10
CA LYS A 279 7.11 5.07 1.66
C LYS A 279 5.59 5.14 1.54
N VAL A 280 4.98 6.29 1.84
CA VAL A 280 3.52 6.42 1.86
C VAL A 280 2.89 6.03 0.53
N TRP A 281 3.46 6.46 -0.60
CA TRP A 281 2.92 6.14 -1.92
C TRP A 281 3.09 4.67 -2.29
N GLU A 282 4.25 4.08 -1.96
CA GLU A 282 4.49 2.65 -2.14
C GLU A 282 3.47 1.82 -1.35
N LEU A 283 3.26 2.15 -0.08
CA LEU A 283 2.34 1.44 0.80
C LEU A 283 0.87 1.64 0.38
N LEU A 284 0.50 2.82 -0.12
CA LEU A 284 -0.81 3.07 -0.70
C LEU A 284 -1.02 2.28 -2.00
N TYR A 285 0.01 2.16 -2.85
CA TYR A 285 -0.04 1.34 -4.06
C TYR A 285 -0.26 -0.12 -3.71
N GLN A 286 0.56 -0.68 -2.82
CA GLN A 286 0.45 -2.05 -2.33
C GLN A 286 -0.94 -2.33 -1.73
N THR A 287 -1.48 -1.37 -0.97
CA THR A 287 -2.84 -1.46 -0.41
C THR A 287 -3.90 -1.42 -1.50
N GLY A 288 -3.76 -0.53 -2.47
CA GLY A 288 -4.68 -0.44 -3.60
C GLY A 288 -4.71 -1.72 -4.44
N SER A 289 -3.55 -2.28 -4.78
CA SER A 289 -3.43 -3.55 -5.49
C SER A 289 -4.00 -4.74 -4.72
N ALA A 290 -4.07 -4.67 -3.38
CA ALA A 290 -4.74 -5.69 -2.57
C ALA A 290 -6.28 -5.58 -2.57
N LEU A 291 -6.82 -4.42 -2.96
CA LEU A 291 -8.25 -4.11 -2.94
C LEU A 291 -8.89 -4.20 -4.33
N GLU A 292 -8.09 -4.23 -5.39
CA GLU A 292 -8.50 -4.50 -6.77
C GLU A 292 -8.81 -6.00 -6.97
#